data_AF-A0A9D4DVV4-F1
#
_entry.id   AF-A0A9D4DVV4-F1
#
_cell.length_a   1.000
_cell.length_b   1.000
_cell.length_c   1.000
_cell.angle_alpha   90.00
_cell.angle_beta   90.00
_cell.angle_gamma   90.00
#
_symmetry.space_group_name_H-M   'P 1'
#
loop_
_entity.id
_entity.type
_entity.pdbx_description
1 polymer ?
#
loop_
_entity_poly.entity_id
_entity_poly.type
_entity_poly.pdbx_seq_one_letter_code
_entity_poly.pdbx_strand_id
1 'polypeptide(L)'
;MLKALITLGPLMFCERAISNPARPLLPECVEQRSKGNDVDLICNIANNQYLDYDNIRLFTQSLGGKFNVTITCQTGGLVRMPWPFNAKNVVSIQISGCETVGYMSEALLYHQFPTELKYVSVVDVTHRIMLKELYDIMMNLDQLTFNFDCGPNQAFTLIFRNEQYSFPPFSGSMEEKAMVEQLASNGSIQSLLSHNRVCTYPNLNYLEESGMTSLSSLHFKIIESSVQYPELKHFKFANNSLHKIPEELRNLNIHFLPKLSYLDLSDNDITKPDFTFSGRDRLPLVVNLQRNKIQVIDSATLNLLTAYSNEVFDIRANPLRCSCELVKYGEHLLNRVAGKAVTNVYQELRCSFQNGLVEEQRRISDRGIKEIFCNGLH
;
A
#
# COMPACT_ATOMS: atom_id res chain seq x y z
N MET A 1 71.93 5.62 -15.48
CA MET A 1 71.88 4.15 -15.62
C MET A 1 71.62 3.54 -14.25
N LEU A 2 70.54 2.76 -14.16
CA LEU A 2 70.30 1.60 -13.27
C LEU A 2 70.74 1.61 -11.77
N LYS A 3 69.69 1.46 -10.93
CA LYS A 3 69.46 0.47 -9.83
C LYS A 3 70.38 0.48 -8.59
N ALA A 4 69.85 0.83 -7.40
CA ALA A 4 69.09 -0.01 -6.41
C ALA A 4 70.05 -0.73 -5.42
N LEU A 5 69.84 -0.87 -4.11
CA LEU A 5 68.70 -1.30 -3.26
C LEU A 5 68.84 -0.66 -1.84
N ILE A 6 67.77 -0.15 -1.19
CA ILE A 6 66.81 -0.80 -0.25
C ILE A 6 67.39 -1.20 1.13
N THR A 7 66.85 -0.60 2.19
CA THR A 7 66.39 -1.31 3.42
C THR A 7 65.15 -0.63 4.01
N LEU A 8 64.11 -1.44 4.21
CA LEU A 8 62.78 -1.13 4.74
C LEU A 8 62.77 -1.12 6.28
N GLY A 9 61.91 -0.28 6.86
CA GLY A 9 61.41 -0.37 8.23
C GLY A 9 59.88 -0.16 8.23
N PRO A 10 59.12 -0.76 9.17
CA PRO A 10 57.69 -1.00 9.03
C PRO A 10 56.84 0.27 9.14
N LEU A 11 55.97 0.47 8.15
CA LEU A 11 54.88 1.45 8.20
C LEU A 11 53.80 0.93 9.15
N MET A 12 53.67 1.60 10.30
CA MET A 12 52.43 1.60 11.08
C MET A 12 51.33 2.21 10.20
N PHE A 13 50.37 1.38 9.80
CA PHE A 13 49.10 1.84 9.26
C PHE A 13 48.34 2.54 10.38
N CYS A 14 48.45 3.86 10.42
CA CYS A 14 47.53 4.72 11.15
C CYS A 14 46.28 4.83 10.26
N GLU A 15 45.27 4.00 10.51
CA GLU A 15 43.92 4.25 9.99
C GLU A 15 43.48 5.60 10.56
N ARG A 16 43.63 6.65 9.75
CA ARG A 16 42.98 7.93 9.99
C ARG A 16 41.48 7.67 9.93
N ALA A 17 40.86 7.52 11.10
CA ALA A 17 39.47 7.87 11.28
C ALA A 17 39.34 9.33 10.81
N ILE A 18 38.81 9.53 9.60
CA ILE A 18 38.41 10.83 9.11
C ILE A 18 37.19 11.22 9.95
N SER A 19 37.45 11.79 11.13
CA SER A 19 36.44 12.52 11.90
C SER A 19 36.15 13.79 11.11
N ASN A 20 35.22 13.70 10.17
CA ASN A 20 34.56 14.88 9.63
C ASN A 20 34.04 15.70 10.83
N PRO A 21 34.26 17.02 10.87
CA PRO A 21 33.83 17.86 11.99
C PRO A 21 32.33 17.65 12.20
N ALA A 22 32.01 17.03 13.33
CA ALA A 22 30.68 16.57 13.68
C ALA A 22 29.73 17.77 13.74
N ARG A 23 28.94 17.96 12.69
CA ARG A 23 27.66 18.66 12.87
C ARG A 23 26.85 17.78 13.83
N PRO A 24 26.20 18.36 14.85
CA PRO A 24 25.43 17.57 15.79
C PRO A 24 24.41 16.76 15.00
N LEU A 25 24.50 15.43 15.13
CA LEU A 25 23.43 14.53 14.74
C LEU A 25 22.13 15.06 15.37
N LEU A 26 21.02 14.89 14.65
CA LEU A 26 19.71 15.11 15.24
C LEU A 26 19.66 14.29 16.54
N PRO A 27 19.38 14.90 17.70
CA PRO A 27 19.50 14.20 18.98
C PRO A 27 18.60 12.96 19.08
N GLU A 28 17.56 12.90 18.24
CA GLU A 28 16.62 11.79 18.11
C GLU A 28 17.09 10.69 17.14
N CYS A 29 18.17 10.92 16.36
CA CYS A 29 18.59 10.04 15.28
C CYS A 29 20.02 9.50 15.45
N VAL A 30 20.20 8.22 15.11
CA VAL A 30 21.49 7.53 15.09
C VAL A 30 21.82 7.14 13.66
N GLU A 31 23.06 7.43 13.26
CA GLU A 31 23.62 6.95 11.99
C GLU A 31 24.16 5.53 12.16
N GLN A 32 23.72 4.61 11.32
CA GLN A 32 24.26 3.27 11.22
C GLN A 32 24.72 3.03 9.77
N ARG A 33 26.00 2.69 9.59
CA ARG A 33 26.50 2.35 8.24
C ARG A 33 25.98 0.99 7.83
N SER A 34 25.32 0.94 6.68
CA SER A 34 24.87 -0.30 6.06
C SER A 34 25.97 -0.94 5.23
N LYS A 35 25.71 -2.11 4.62
CA LYS A 35 26.66 -2.71 3.67
C LYS A 35 26.74 -1.83 2.41
N GLY A 36 27.92 -1.25 2.16
CA GLY A 36 28.18 -0.41 0.98
C GLY A 36 28.33 1.07 1.33
N ASN A 37 27.86 1.94 0.43
CA ASN A 37 27.88 3.40 0.61
C ASN A 37 26.55 3.96 1.15
N ASP A 38 25.64 3.06 1.57
CA ASP A 38 24.32 3.43 2.06
C ASP A 38 24.37 3.62 3.58
N VAL A 39 23.64 4.62 4.05
CA VAL A 39 23.59 5.04 5.45
C VAL A 39 22.17 4.88 5.97
N ASP A 40 22.02 4.12 7.05
CA ASP A 40 20.74 3.96 7.74
C ASP A 40 20.64 5.04 8.82
N LEU A 41 19.66 5.94 8.69
CA LEU A 41 19.37 6.99 9.66
C LEU A 41 18.14 6.57 10.47
N ILE A 42 18.36 6.18 11.73
CA ILE A 42 17.32 5.63 12.60
C ILE A 42 16.94 6.68 13.65
N CYS A 43 15.73 7.22 13.53
CA CYS A 43 15.18 8.23 14.42
C CYS A 43 14.11 7.62 15.33
N ASN A 44 14.30 7.75 16.65
CA ASN A 44 13.35 7.26 17.66
C ASN A 44 12.76 8.44 18.42
N ILE A 45 11.48 8.73 18.19
CA ILE A 45 10.80 9.89 18.75
C ILE A 45 10.06 9.47 20.01
N ALA A 46 10.56 9.88 21.17
CA ALA A 46 9.93 9.58 22.45
C ALA A 46 8.62 10.36 22.64
N ASN A 47 7.88 10.00 23.69
CA ASN A 47 6.64 10.70 24.04
C ASN A 47 6.87 12.21 24.21
N ASN A 48 6.02 13.03 23.58
CA ASN A 48 6.10 14.50 23.53
C ASN A 48 7.37 15.07 22.86
N GLN A 49 8.16 14.26 22.16
CA GLN A 49 9.22 14.78 21.30
C GLN A 49 8.65 15.15 19.93
N TYR A 50 9.35 16.06 19.27
CA TYR A 50 9.01 16.57 17.95
C TYR A 50 10.20 16.46 17.02
N LEU A 51 10.01 15.85 15.85
CA LEU A 51 10.98 15.83 14.78
C LEU A 51 10.44 16.61 13.58
N ASP A 52 11.25 17.55 13.08
CA ASP A 52 10.98 18.20 11.80
C ASP A 52 11.72 17.49 10.67
N TYR A 53 11.00 17.01 9.65
CA TYR A 53 11.61 16.34 8.51
C TYR A 53 12.54 17.25 7.70
N ASP A 54 12.40 18.58 7.80
CA ASP A 54 13.36 19.52 7.20
C ASP A 54 14.77 19.37 7.76
N ASN A 55 14.90 18.95 9.01
CA ASN A 55 16.21 18.66 9.58
C ASN A 55 16.88 17.45 8.90
N ILE A 56 16.09 16.42 8.57
CA ILE A 56 16.57 15.26 7.82
C ILE A 56 16.96 15.68 6.41
N ARG A 57 16.12 16.47 5.72
CA ARG A 57 16.41 17.00 4.38
C ARG A 57 17.75 17.76 4.35
N LEU A 58 17.98 18.64 5.32
CA LEU A 58 19.23 19.40 5.44
C LEU A 58 20.43 18.50 5.74
N PHE A 59 20.25 17.52 6.63
CA PHE A 59 21.29 16.55 6.99
C PHE A 59 21.73 15.73 5.78
N THR A 60 20.80 15.08 5.09
CA THR A 60 21.09 14.20 3.95
C THR A 60 21.56 14.96 2.72
N GLN A 61 21.17 16.22 2.56
CA GLN A 61 21.70 17.10 1.51
C GLN A 61 23.17 17.45 1.76
N SER A 62 23.56 17.65 3.02
CA SER A 62 24.92 18.06 3.40
C SER A 62 25.95 16.93 3.34
N LEU A 63 25.47 15.68 3.38
CA LEU A 63 26.30 14.49 3.32
C LEU A 63 26.22 13.83 1.94
N GLY A 64 27.36 13.37 1.43
CA GLY A 64 27.39 12.49 0.27
C GLY A 64 26.94 11.09 0.67
N GLY A 65 26.23 10.38 -0.22
CA GLY A 65 25.76 9.01 0.03
C GLY A 65 24.28 8.83 -0.34
N LYS A 66 23.73 7.65 -0.05
CA LYS A 66 22.29 7.37 -0.11
C LYS A 66 21.82 6.98 1.29
N PHE A 67 20.61 7.43 1.64
CA PHE A 67 20.08 7.31 2.99
C PHE A 67 18.79 6.48 3.00
N ASN A 68 18.72 5.55 3.94
CA ASN A 68 17.49 4.88 4.36
C ASN A 68 17.05 5.49 5.68
N VAL A 69 15.92 6.18 5.69
CA VAL A 69 15.43 6.90 6.88
C VAL A 69 14.35 6.05 7.54
N THR A 70 14.54 5.73 8.81
CA THR A 70 13.53 5.03 9.63
C THR A 70 13.14 5.93 10.80
N ILE A 71 11.87 6.29 10.90
CA ILE A 71 11.30 7.10 11.98
C ILE A 71 10.30 6.23 12.73
N THR A 72 10.55 6.01 14.02
CA THR A 72 9.63 5.27 14.90
C THR A 72 9.24 6.17 16.05
N CYS A 73 7.95 6.28 16.32
CA CYS A 73 7.45 7.07 17.44
C CYS A 73 6.92 6.18 18.56
N GLN A 74 7.18 6.60 19.80
CA GLN A 74 6.41 6.16 20.95
C GLN A 74 5.08 6.91 20.97
N THR A 75 4.12 6.43 21.77
CA THR A 75 2.83 7.12 21.97
C THR A 75 3.04 8.60 22.31
N GLY A 76 2.44 9.50 21.52
CA GLY A 76 2.58 10.95 21.69
C GLY A 76 3.80 11.58 21.00
N GLY A 77 4.62 10.81 20.28
CA GLY A 77 5.67 11.35 19.42
C GLY A 77 5.09 12.03 18.17
N LEU A 78 5.57 13.24 17.87
CA LEU A 78 5.06 14.08 16.79
C LEU A 78 6.13 14.28 15.71
N VAL A 79 5.74 14.18 14.44
CA VAL A 79 6.64 14.43 13.31
C VAL A 79 6.00 15.41 12.34
N ARG A 80 6.69 16.51 12.02
CA ARG A 80 6.28 17.30 10.86
C ARG A 80 6.77 16.60 9.60
N MET A 81 5.82 16.10 8.81
CA MET A 81 6.11 15.21 7.70
C MET A 81 5.31 15.60 6.44
N PRO A 82 5.78 16.59 5.67
CA PRO A 82 5.07 17.04 4.48
C PRO A 82 5.11 16.00 3.35
N TRP A 83 3.96 15.75 2.74
CA TRP A 83 3.84 14.98 1.50
C TRP A 83 4.47 15.78 0.34
N PRO A 84 5.26 15.16 -0.56
CA PRO A 84 5.46 13.71 -0.76
C PRO A 84 6.78 13.18 -0.19
N PHE A 85 7.24 13.74 0.93
CA PHE A 85 8.46 13.31 1.64
C PHE A 85 9.78 13.54 0.87
N ASN A 86 9.76 14.43 -0.12
CA ASN A 86 10.93 14.73 -0.94
C ASN A 86 12.16 15.09 -0.10
N ALA A 87 13.29 14.42 -0.35
CA ALA A 87 14.58 14.75 0.23
C ALA A 87 15.70 14.29 -0.69
N LYS A 88 16.75 15.10 -0.81
CA LYS A 88 17.93 14.72 -1.60
C LYS A 88 18.65 13.56 -0.92
N ASN A 89 19.16 12.63 -1.71
CA ASN A 89 19.89 11.45 -1.26
C ASN A 89 19.09 10.44 -0.41
N VAL A 90 17.79 10.66 -0.16
CA VAL A 90 16.95 9.70 0.57
C VAL A 90 16.32 8.74 -0.44
N VAL A 91 16.62 7.45 -0.31
CA VAL A 91 16.12 6.39 -1.22
C VAL A 91 15.03 5.54 -0.59
N SER A 92 14.97 5.50 0.73
CA SER A 92 13.93 4.82 1.48
C SER A 92 13.49 5.67 2.67
N ILE A 93 12.18 5.70 2.91
CA ILE A 93 11.61 6.22 4.13
C ILE A 93 10.62 5.22 4.75
N GLN A 94 10.75 5.01 6.05
CA GLN A 94 9.86 4.19 6.85
C GLN A 94 9.41 5.00 8.06
N ILE A 95 8.11 5.12 8.27
CA ILE A 95 7.51 5.86 9.37
C ILE A 95 6.53 4.92 10.07
N SER A 96 6.67 4.79 11.39
CA SER A 96 5.79 3.91 12.17
C SER A 96 5.38 4.45 13.53
N GLY A 97 4.11 4.24 13.88
CA GLY A 97 3.55 4.56 15.19
C GLY A 97 3.48 6.07 15.51
N CYS A 98 3.53 6.92 14.50
CA CYS A 98 3.67 8.38 14.66
C CYS A 98 2.36 9.13 14.50
N GLU A 99 2.24 10.24 15.21
CA GLU A 99 1.35 11.31 14.79
C GLU A 99 2.12 12.30 13.90
N THR A 100 1.54 12.68 12.76
CA THR A 100 2.18 13.63 11.84
C THR A 100 1.40 14.92 11.74
N VAL A 101 2.11 16.02 11.53
CA VAL A 101 1.55 17.36 11.26
C VAL A 101 2.14 17.93 9.98
N GLY A 102 1.42 18.89 9.38
CA GLY A 102 1.89 19.57 8.19
C GLY A 102 1.98 18.66 6.96
N TYR A 103 1.23 17.55 6.94
CA TYR A 103 1.19 16.61 5.81
C TYR A 103 0.87 17.33 4.48
N MET A 104 0.00 18.33 4.54
CA MET A 104 -0.45 19.13 3.40
C MET A 104 0.28 20.47 3.26
N SER A 105 1.24 20.77 4.15
CA SER A 105 1.83 22.11 4.28
C SER A 105 2.65 22.59 3.07
N GLU A 106 3.02 21.67 2.17
CA GLU A 106 3.87 21.96 1.00
C GLU A 106 3.13 21.81 -0.33
N ALA A 107 1.80 21.70 -0.32
CA ALA A 107 0.99 21.44 -1.51
C ALA A 107 1.17 22.43 -2.67
N LEU A 108 1.32 23.70 -2.30
CA LEU A 108 1.47 24.83 -3.22
C LEU A 108 2.93 25.30 -3.33
N LEU A 109 3.88 24.62 -2.66
CA LEU A 109 5.28 25.00 -2.65
C LEU A 109 6.07 24.21 -3.71
N TYR A 110 6.77 24.93 -4.58
CA TYR A 110 7.66 24.30 -5.55
C TYR A 110 8.91 23.74 -4.86
N HIS A 111 9.05 22.42 -4.86
CA HIS A 111 10.25 21.77 -4.36
C HIS A 111 11.37 21.79 -5.38
N GLN A 112 12.55 22.23 -4.93
CA GLN A 112 13.76 22.23 -5.74
C GLN A 112 14.41 20.84 -5.88
N PHE A 113 14.01 19.87 -5.07
CA PHE A 113 14.65 18.56 -5.03
C PHE A 113 13.81 17.52 -5.78
N PRO A 114 14.31 16.91 -6.86
CA PRO A 114 13.67 15.74 -7.43
C PRO A 114 13.69 14.60 -6.41
N THR A 115 12.60 13.83 -6.34
CA THR A 115 12.52 12.68 -5.44
C THR A 115 13.45 11.56 -5.93
N GLU A 116 14.21 10.98 -5.00
CA GLU A 116 14.97 9.75 -5.22
C GLU A 116 14.37 8.55 -4.46
N LEU A 117 13.20 8.76 -3.84
CA LEU A 117 12.51 7.77 -3.05
C LEU A 117 12.10 6.58 -3.93
N LYS A 118 12.58 5.40 -3.55
CA LYS A 118 12.23 4.11 -4.14
C LYS A 118 11.31 3.30 -3.24
N TYR A 119 11.44 3.47 -1.93
CA TYR A 119 10.70 2.69 -0.95
C TYR A 119 10.06 3.62 0.07
N VAL A 120 8.74 3.62 0.14
CA VAL A 120 7.98 4.37 1.14
C VAL A 120 7.14 3.40 1.94
N SER A 121 7.23 3.50 3.26
CA SER A 121 6.40 2.76 4.18
C SER A 121 5.89 3.67 5.27
N VAL A 122 4.57 3.80 5.39
CA VAL A 122 3.88 4.57 6.43
C VAL A 122 2.92 3.59 7.10
N VAL A 123 3.16 3.32 8.39
CA VAL A 123 2.48 2.23 9.12
C VAL A 123 2.01 2.72 10.48
N ASP A 124 0.73 2.51 10.81
CA ASP A 124 0.15 2.93 12.09
C ASP A 124 0.37 4.43 12.35
N VAL A 125 0.10 5.26 11.33
CA VAL A 125 0.30 6.71 11.39
C VAL A 125 -1.04 7.45 11.42
N THR A 126 -1.14 8.44 12.29
CA THR A 126 -2.26 9.39 12.29
C THR A 126 -1.78 10.72 11.73
N HIS A 127 -2.35 11.14 10.60
CA HIS A 127 -2.13 12.45 10.01
C HIS A 127 -3.08 13.46 10.64
N ARG A 128 -2.55 14.44 11.37
CA ARG A 128 -3.32 15.59 11.86
C ARG A 128 -3.34 16.65 10.76
N ILE A 129 -4.50 16.78 10.11
CA ILE A 129 -4.73 17.71 9.00
C ILE A 129 -5.39 18.97 9.54
N MET A 130 -4.79 20.13 9.28
CA MET A 130 -5.42 21.41 9.64
C MET A 130 -6.54 21.73 8.64
N LEU A 131 -7.71 22.15 9.13
CA LEU A 131 -8.85 22.51 8.27
C LEU A 131 -8.46 23.55 7.20
N LYS A 132 -7.63 24.53 7.58
CA LYS A 132 -7.11 25.54 6.67
C LYS A 132 -6.26 24.95 5.54
N GLU A 133 -5.37 24.00 5.84
CA GLU A 133 -4.55 23.35 4.81
C GLU A 133 -5.42 22.59 3.80
N LEU A 134 -6.42 21.85 4.28
CA LEU A 134 -7.37 21.15 3.43
C LEU A 134 -8.18 22.11 2.55
N TYR A 135 -8.67 23.20 3.15
CA TYR A 135 -9.40 24.25 2.44
C TYR A 135 -8.55 24.90 1.35
N ASP A 136 -7.31 25.29 1.69
CA ASP A 136 -6.39 25.95 0.75
C ASP A 136 -6.06 25.05 -0.44
N ILE A 137 -5.85 23.74 -0.22
CA ILE A 137 -5.67 22.76 -1.31
C ILE A 137 -6.92 22.68 -2.18
N MET A 138 -8.08 22.54 -1.55
CA MET A 138 -9.35 22.35 -2.25
C MET A 138 -9.72 23.54 -3.12
N MET A 139 -9.35 24.75 -2.71
CA MET A 139 -9.58 25.97 -3.48
C MET A 139 -8.53 26.23 -4.56
N ASN A 140 -7.40 25.52 -4.54
CA ASN A 140 -6.27 25.75 -5.42
C ASN A 140 -5.78 24.46 -6.11
N LEU A 141 -6.69 23.52 -6.41
CA LEU A 141 -6.36 22.24 -7.06
C LEU A 141 -5.52 22.42 -8.33
N ASP A 142 -5.87 23.37 -9.19
CA ASP A 142 -5.14 23.65 -10.43
C ASP A 142 -3.70 24.15 -10.20
N GLN A 143 -3.40 24.67 -9.01
CA GLN A 143 -2.10 25.19 -8.62
C GLN A 143 -1.25 24.16 -7.87
N LEU A 144 -1.78 22.98 -7.57
CA LEU A 144 -1.02 21.93 -6.92
C LEU A 144 0.22 21.59 -7.74
N THR A 145 1.36 21.49 -7.07
CA THR A 145 2.59 21.07 -7.75
C THR A 145 2.47 19.62 -8.20
N PHE A 146 3.10 19.29 -9.33
CA PHE A 146 3.07 17.92 -9.87
C PHE A 146 3.57 16.90 -8.85
N ASN A 147 4.62 17.23 -8.10
CA ASN A 147 5.19 16.33 -7.09
C ASN A 147 4.24 16.11 -5.91
N PHE A 148 3.53 17.14 -5.47
CA PHE A 148 2.56 16.98 -4.39
C PHE A 148 1.39 16.12 -4.85
N ASP A 149 0.85 16.41 -6.03
CA ASP A 149 -0.30 15.71 -6.58
C ASP A 149 0.00 14.22 -6.87
N CYS A 150 1.15 13.96 -7.49
CA CYS A 150 1.55 12.61 -7.92
C CYS A 150 2.47 11.87 -6.95
N GLY A 151 2.78 12.45 -5.79
CA GLY A 151 3.60 11.76 -4.81
C GLY A 151 5.02 11.39 -5.28
N PRO A 152 5.63 10.37 -4.64
CA PRO A 152 6.90 9.80 -5.06
C PRO A 152 6.73 8.89 -6.30
N ASN A 153 6.47 9.49 -7.47
CA ASN A 153 6.13 8.76 -8.69
C ASN A 153 7.22 7.81 -9.22
N GLN A 154 8.47 7.94 -8.76
CA GLN A 154 9.57 7.03 -9.10
C GLN A 154 9.68 5.83 -8.14
N ALA A 155 8.80 5.71 -7.15
CA ALA A 155 8.83 4.63 -6.17
C ALA A 155 8.67 3.25 -6.82
N PHE A 156 9.39 2.27 -6.25
CA PHE A 156 9.27 0.85 -6.56
C PHE A 156 8.29 0.14 -5.61
N THR A 157 8.19 0.62 -4.37
CA THR A 157 7.30 0.09 -3.33
C THR A 157 6.67 1.23 -2.55
N LEU A 158 5.35 1.18 -2.43
CA LEU A 158 4.55 2.05 -1.57
C LEU A 158 3.75 1.19 -0.60
N ILE A 159 3.88 1.46 0.70
CA ILE A 159 3.15 0.78 1.77
C ILE A 159 2.48 1.85 2.63
N PHE A 160 1.17 1.84 2.64
CA PHE A 160 0.30 2.69 3.44
C PHE A 160 -0.60 1.76 4.27
N ARG A 161 -0.33 1.64 5.58
CA ARG A 161 -0.99 0.65 6.44
C ARG A 161 -1.51 1.28 7.72
N ASN A 162 -2.79 1.05 8.01
CA ASN A 162 -3.49 1.56 9.20
C ASN A 162 -3.33 3.09 9.34
N GLU A 163 -3.34 3.80 8.21
CA GLU A 163 -3.30 5.25 8.21
C GLU A 163 -4.65 5.84 8.59
N GLN A 164 -4.59 6.87 9.42
CA GLN A 164 -5.76 7.60 9.88
C GLN A 164 -5.57 9.08 9.63
N TYR A 165 -6.67 9.77 9.38
CA TYR A 165 -6.70 11.22 9.29
C TYR A 165 -7.51 11.75 10.47
N SER A 166 -6.92 12.69 11.20
CA SER A 166 -7.57 13.39 12.30
C SER A 166 -7.56 14.89 12.03
N PHE A 167 -8.57 15.57 12.53
CA PHE A 167 -8.67 17.02 12.47
C PHE A 167 -8.61 17.55 13.90
N PRO A 168 -7.94 18.69 14.15
CA PRO A 168 -8.04 19.38 15.43
C PRO A 168 -9.50 19.67 15.80
N PRO A 169 -9.82 19.79 17.11
CA PRO A 169 -11.15 20.19 17.55
C PRO A 169 -11.58 21.50 16.89
N PHE A 170 -12.81 21.52 16.40
CA PHE A 170 -13.40 22.71 15.79
C PHE A 170 -13.44 23.86 16.79
N SER A 171 -12.84 25.00 16.46
CA SER A 171 -12.83 26.18 17.35
C SER A 171 -14.19 26.85 17.43
N GLY A 172 -15.06 26.62 16.44
CA GLY A 172 -16.38 27.25 16.36
C GLY A 172 -16.36 28.63 15.71
N SER A 173 -15.20 29.10 15.24
CA SER A 173 -15.06 30.40 14.58
C SER A 173 -15.91 30.47 13.30
N MET A 174 -16.34 31.69 12.94
CA MET A 174 -17.13 31.91 11.72
C MET A 174 -16.35 31.54 10.46
N GLU A 175 -15.02 31.78 10.45
CA GLU A 175 -14.13 31.40 9.36
C GLU A 175 -14.09 29.88 9.17
N GLU A 176 -13.90 29.11 10.24
CA GLU A 176 -13.88 27.65 10.14
C GLU A 176 -15.24 27.09 9.72
N LYS A 177 -16.36 27.69 10.18
CA LYS A 177 -17.70 27.31 9.72
C LYS A 177 -17.86 27.50 8.22
N ALA A 178 -17.44 28.65 7.69
CA ALA A 178 -17.50 28.93 6.26
C ALA A 178 -16.63 27.94 5.46
N MET A 179 -15.42 27.61 5.94
CA MET A 179 -14.56 26.61 5.31
C MET A 179 -15.22 25.23 5.25
N VAL A 180 -15.82 24.77 6.36
CA VAL A 180 -16.52 23.48 6.40
C VAL A 180 -17.73 23.46 5.47
N GLU A 181 -18.54 24.51 5.46
CA GLU A 181 -19.70 24.63 4.56
C GLU A 181 -19.27 24.55 3.09
N GLN A 182 -18.15 25.20 2.74
CA GLN A 182 -17.62 25.19 1.39
C GLN A 182 -17.05 23.83 1.00
N LEU A 183 -16.29 23.18 1.89
CA LEU A 183 -15.76 21.82 1.68
C LEU A 183 -16.88 20.77 1.58
N ALA A 184 -17.97 20.95 2.32
CA ALA A 184 -19.15 20.07 2.27
C ALA A 184 -20.01 20.30 1.03
N SER A 185 -19.75 21.34 0.24
CA SER A 185 -20.50 21.60 -0.99
C SER A 185 -20.18 20.55 -2.06
N ASN A 186 -21.20 20.16 -2.85
CA ASN A 186 -21.02 19.21 -3.95
C ASN A 186 -19.98 19.67 -5.00
N GLY A 187 -19.68 20.98 -5.05
CA GLY A 187 -18.68 21.54 -5.95
C GLY A 187 -17.29 20.98 -5.71
N SER A 188 -16.88 20.81 -4.45
CA SER A 188 -15.53 20.34 -4.11
C SER A 188 -15.24 18.91 -4.60
N ILE A 189 -16.22 18.01 -4.50
CA ILE A 189 -16.07 16.63 -5.00
C ILE A 189 -16.00 16.61 -6.54
N GLN A 190 -16.85 17.40 -7.21
CA GLN A 190 -16.80 17.49 -8.67
C GLN A 190 -15.48 18.10 -9.15
N SER A 191 -14.98 19.12 -8.46
CA SER A 191 -13.67 19.71 -8.76
C SER A 191 -12.55 18.68 -8.67
N LEU A 192 -12.52 17.85 -7.61
CA LEU A 192 -11.56 16.74 -7.49
C LEU A 192 -11.65 15.75 -8.65
N LEU A 193 -12.87 15.37 -9.05
CA LEU A 193 -13.08 14.43 -10.16
C LEU A 193 -12.77 15.03 -11.53
N SER A 194 -12.88 16.35 -11.67
CA SER A 194 -12.56 17.08 -12.90
C SER A 194 -11.08 17.44 -13.02
N HIS A 195 -10.31 17.28 -11.94
CA HIS A 195 -8.88 17.56 -11.92
C HIS A 195 -8.14 16.59 -12.83
N ASN A 196 -7.83 17.05 -14.04
CA ASN A 196 -7.40 16.21 -15.15
C ASN A 196 -5.88 15.95 -15.16
N ARG A 197 -5.28 15.70 -13.99
CA ARG A 197 -3.86 15.34 -13.91
C ARG A 197 -3.72 13.83 -13.81
N VAL A 198 -2.95 13.26 -14.75
CA VAL A 198 -2.61 11.84 -14.75
C VAL A 198 -1.21 11.65 -14.18
N CYS A 199 -1.11 10.87 -13.11
CA CYS A 199 0.12 10.49 -12.44
C CYS A 199 0.55 9.10 -12.92
N THR A 200 1.72 9.02 -13.56
CA THR A 200 2.29 7.74 -13.98
C THR A 200 3.36 7.30 -12.99
N TYR A 201 3.26 6.07 -12.51
CA TYR A 201 4.24 5.43 -11.63
C TYR A 201 5.02 4.35 -12.40
N PRO A 202 6.04 4.74 -13.19
CA PRO A 202 6.67 3.86 -14.17
C PRO A 202 7.40 2.66 -13.56
N ASN A 203 7.80 2.74 -12.28
CA ASN A 203 8.62 1.71 -11.63
C ASN A 203 7.89 0.96 -10.51
N LEU A 204 6.67 1.37 -10.17
CA LEU A 204 5.97 0.86 -8.99
C LEU A 204 5.60 -0.60 -9.21
N ASN A 205 6.12 -1.48 -8.36
CA ASN A 205 5.90 -2.92 -8.47
C ASN A 205 5.00 -3.47 -7.36
N TYR A 206 5.04 -2.84 -6.19
CA TYR A 206 4.25 -3.21 -5.02
C TYR A 206 3.55 -1.98 -4.45
N LEU A 207 2.23 -2.08 -4.29
CA LEU A 207 1.39 -1.08 -3.65
C LEU A 207 0.57 -1.77 -2.56
N GLU A 208 0.61 -1.24 -1.35
CA GLU A 208 -0.26 -1.63 -0.25
C GLU A 208 -0.99 -0.42 0.31
N GLU A 209 -2.30 -0.52 0.41
CA GLU A 209 -3.20 0.45 1.04
C GLU A 209 -4.17 -0.37 1.93
N SER A 210 -3.77 -0.68 3.16
CA SER A 210 -4.50 -1.62 4.03
C SER A 210 -4.88 -0.97 5.36
N GLY A 211 -6.02 -1.37 5.96
CA GLY A 211 -6.44 -0.83 7.25
C GLY A 211 -6.95 0.62 7.18
N MET A 212 -7.26 1.12 6.00
CA MET A 212 -7.73 2.48 5.74
C MET A 212 -9.26 2.48 5.57
N THR A 213 -9.98 2.30 6.68
CA THR A 213 -11.45 2.14 6.66
C THR A 213 -12.22 3.39 6.20
N SER A 214 -11.56 4.54 6.11
CA SER A 214 -12.12 5.80 5.60
C SER A 214 -12.10 5.88 4.06
N LEU A 215 -11.50 4.91 3.37
CA LEU A 215 -11.46 4.90 1.91
C LEU A 215 -12.86 4.61 1.35
N SER A 216 -13.52 5.68 0.91
CA SER A 216 -14.82 5.62 0.27
C SER A 216 -14.77 4.90 -1.09
N SER A 217 -15.93 4.54 -1.64
CA SER A 217 -16.02 4.04 -3.03
C SER A 217 -15.48 5.00 -4.09
N LEU A 218 -15.21 6.27 -3.73
CA LEU A 218 -14.62 7.27 -4.60
C LEU A 218 -13.12 7.02 -4.84
N HIS A 219 -12.43 6.35 -3.92
CA HIS A 219 -10.99 6.11 -3.99
C HIS A 219 -10.57 5.46 -5.31
N PHE A 220 -11.22 4.34 -5.66
CA PHE A 220 -10.93 3.62 -6.89
C PHE A 220 -11.29 4.40 -8.15
N LYS A 221 -12.38 5.20 -8.12
CA LYS A 221 -12.75 6.09 -9.23
C LYS A 221 -11.69 7.14 -9.49
N ILE A 222 -11.20 7.77 -8.41
CA ILE A 222 -10.12 8.76 -8.51
C ILE A 222 -8.89 8.08 -9.08
N ILE A 223 -8.41 7.00 -8.45
CA ILE A 223 -7.19 6.32 -8.87
C ILE A 223 -7.27 5.82 -10.33
N GLU A 224 -8.36 5.19 -10.76
CA GLU A 224 -8.47 4.73 -12.16
C GLU A 224 -8.40 5.90 -13.15
N SER A 225 -9.01 7.03 -12.81
CA SER A 225 -9.06 8.21 -13.69
C SER A 225 -7.77 9.03 -13.71
N SER A 226 -7.02 9.04 -12.60
CA SER A 226 -5.87 9.94 -12.40
C SER A 226 -4.54 9.23 -12.26
N VAL A 227 -4.50 7.89 -12.27
CA VAL A 227 -3.25 7.15 -12.03
C VAL A 227 -3.03 6.02 -13.03
N GLN A 228 -1.77 5.84 -13.43
CA GLN A 228 -1.32 4.74 -14.27
C GLN A 228 -0.21 3.94 -13.59
N TYR A 229 -0.39 2.62 -13.56
CA TYR A 229 0.51 1.67 -12.91
C TYR A 229 1.06 0.63 -13.90
N PRO A 230 1.93 1.02 -14.84
CA PRO A 230 2.38 0.14 -15.93
C PRO A 230 3.17 -1.09 -15.46
N GLU A 231 3.84 -1.03 -14.30
CA GLU A 231 4.71 -2.09 -13.79
C GLU A 231 4.21 -2.77 -12.50
N LEU A 232 3.00 -2.41 -12.03
CA LEU A 232 2.48 -2.92 -10.76
C LEU A 232 2.14 -4.40 -10.87
N LYS A 233 2.77 -5.21 -10.01
CA LYS A 233 2.59 -6.67 -9.97
C LYS A 233 1.80 -7.10 -8.74
N HIS A 234 1.96 -6.39 -7.63
CA HIS A 234 1.33 -6.70 -6.35
C HIS A 234 0.54 -5.50 -5.88
N PHE A 235 -0.77 -5.68 -5.74
CA PHE A 235 -1.64 -4.67 -5.14
C PHE A 235 -2.36 -5.29 -3.94
N LYS A 236 -2.16 -4.71 -2.76
CA LYS A 236 -2.75 -5.17 -1.51
C LYS A 236 -3.67 -4.12 -0.92
N PHE A 237 -4.94 -4.47 -0.79
CA PHE A 237 -6.02 -3.65 -0.30
C PHE A 237 -6.83 -4.39 0.77
N ALA A 238 -6.11 -4.90 1.78
CA ALA A 238 -6.67 -5.73 2.84
C ALA A 238 -7.21 -4.92 4.03
N ASN A 239 -8.18 -5.44 4.77
CA ASN A 239 -8.70 -4.80 5.99
C ASN A 239 -9.25 -3.37 5.77
N ASN A 240 -9.99 -3.15 4.67
CA ASN A 240 -10.54 -1.84 4.31
C ASN A 240 -12.08 -1.80 4.39
N SER A 241 -12.72 -2.80 4.98
CA SER A 241 -14.19 -2.91 5.11
C SER A 241 -14.94 -2.85 3.77
N LEU A 242 -14.33 -3.31 2.67
CA LEU A 242 -15.01 -3.34 1.37
C LEU A 242 -16.19 -4.30 1.38
N HIS A 243 -17.41 -3.82 1.16
CA HIS A 243 -18.61 -4.68 1.06
C HIS A 243 -18.79 -5.34 -0.32
N LYS A 244 -18.18 -4.76 -1.36
CA LYS A 244 -18.23 -5.23 -2.74
C LYS A 244 -16.92 -4.92 -3.44
N ILE A 245 -16.65 -5.63 -4.52
CA ILE A 245 -15.49 -5.36 -5.37
C ILE A 245 -15.75 -4.06 -6.15
N PRO A 246 -14.85 -3.06 -6.06
CA PRO A 246 -14.95 -1.82 -6.83
C PRO A 246 -15.01 -2.10 -8.33
N GLU A 247 -15.81 -1.35 -9.09
CA GLU A 247 -16.02 -1.55 -10.53
C GLU A 247 -14.74 -1.55 -11.34
N GLU A 248 -13.83 -0.68 -10.94
CA GLU A 248 -12.52 -0.45 -11.50
C GLU A 248 -11.64 -1.70 -11.34
N LEU A 249 -11.83 -2.45 -10.24
CA LEU A 249 -11.19 -3.74 -10.00
C LEU A 249 -11.97 -4.93 -10.56
N ARG A 250 -13.28 -4.80 -10.81
CA ARG A 250 -14.09 -5.92 -11.35
C ARG A 250 -13.61 -6.31 -12.74
N ASN A 251 -13.30 -5.32 -13.57
CA ASN A 251 -12.89 -5.54 -14.96
C ASN A 251 -11.37 -5.73 -15.12
N LEU A 252 -10.59 -5.47 -14.07
CA LEU A 252 -9.12 -5.47 -14.06
C LEU A 252 -8.55 -4.88 -15.35
N ASN A 253 -9.01 -3.67 -15.66
CA ASN A 253 -8.74 -3.01 -16.93
C ASN A 253 -7.23 -3.06 -17.25
N ILE A 254 -6.89 -3.66 -18.40
CA ILE A 254 -5.49 -3.82 -18.84
C ILE A 254 -4.77 -2.48 -19.01
N HIS A 255 -5.50 -1.37 -19.20
CA HIS A 255 -4.90 -0.05 -19.28
C HIS A 255 -4.55 0.52 -17.90
N PHE A 256 -5.26 0.09 -16.86
CA PHE A 256 -5.04 0.54 -15.49
C PHE A 256 -3.97 -0.31 -14.78
N LEU A 257 -4.06 -1.64 -14.87
CA LEU A 257 -3.21 -2.60 -14.14
C LEU A 257 -2.65 -3.72 -15.06
N PRO A 258 -1.88 -3.39 -16.12
CA PRO A 258 -1.49 -4.33 -17.17
C PRO A 258 -0.69 -5.54 -16.69
N LYS A 259 0.15 -5.36 -15.65
CA LYS A 259 1.10 -6.38 -15.18
C LYS A 259 0.73 -6.99 -13.83
N LEU A 260 -0.47 -6.73 -13.32
CA LEU A 260 -0.90 -7.23 -12.03
C LEU A 260 -0.82 -8.77 -12.03
N SER A 261 -0.27 -9.35 -10.96
CA SER A 261 -0.14 -10.80 -10.80
C SER A 261 -0.63 -11.28 -9.43
N TYR A 262 -0.78 -10.34 -8.49
CA TYR A 262 -1.31 -10.60 -7.16
C TYR A 262 -2.17 -9.42 -6.73
N LEU A 263 -3.45 -9.70 -6.43
CA LEU A 263 -4.40 -8.76 -5.88
C LEU A 263 -4.88 -9.29 -4.53
N ASP A 264 -4.66 -8.54 -3.45
CA ASP A 264 -5.08 -8.93 -2.12
C ASP A 264 -6.25 -8.08 -1.63
N LEU A 265 -7.40 -8.72 -1.48
CA LEU A 265 -8.63 -8.15 -0.95
C LEU A 265 -9.04 -8.88 0.33
N SER A 266 -8.11 -9.51 1.04
CA SER A 266 -8.40 -10.25 2.28
C SER A 266 -8.83 -9.35 3.43
N ASP A 267 -9.52 -9.93 4.43
CA ASP A 267 -10.01 -9.21 5.62
C ASP A 267 -10.97 -8.05 5.31
N ASN A 268 -11.77 -8.17 4.25
CA ASN A 268 -12.81 -7.20 3.92
C ASN A 268 -14.21 -7.77 4.25
N ASP A 269 -15.25 -7.05 3.83
CA ASP A 269 -16.65 -7.42 4.05
C ASP A 269 -17.34 -7.91 2.76
N ILE A 270 -16.56 -8.41 1.79
CA ILE A 270 -17.07 -8.75 0.46
C ILE A 270 -18.00 -9.95 0.58
N THR A 271 -19.22 -9.82 0.08
CA THR A 271 -20.23 -10.88 0.11
C THR A 271 -20.31 -11.69 -1.18
N LYS A 272 -19.83 -11.12 -2.29
CA LYS A 272 -19.85 -11.75 -3.62
C LYS A 272 -18.57 -11.47 -4.42
N PRO A 273 -17.89 -12.51 -4.95
CA PRO A 273 -16.85 -12.34 -5.96
C PRO A 273 -17.47 -12.05 -7.33
N ASP A 274 -17.46 -10.78 -7.74
CA ASP A 274 -18.00 -10.29 -9.01
C ASP A 274 -16.86 -9.73 -9.87
N PHE A 275 -16.19 -10.59 -10.65
CA PHE A 275 -15.13 -10.16 -11.58
C PHE A 275 -15.54 -10.44 -13.02
N THR A 276 -15.08 -9.60 -13.93
CA THR A 276 -15.12 -9.85 -15.37
C THR A 276 -13.67 -9.84 -15.90
N PHE A 277 -13.30 -10.87 -16.66
CA PHE A 277 -11.91 -11.06 -17.14
C PHE A 277 -11.78 -10.80 -18.64
N SER A 278 -12.58 -9.89 -19.19
CA SER A 278 -12.54 -9.59 -20.62
C SER A 278 -11.23 -8.93 -21.03
N GLY A 279 -10.53 -9.48 -22.03
CA GLY A 279 -9.41 -8.81 -22.69
C GLY A 279 -8.05 -8.92 -21.99
N ARG A 280 -7.92 -9.75 -20.95
CA ARG A 280 -6.63 -9.96 -20.27
C ARG A 280 -5.86 -11.13 -20.87
N ASP A 281 -4.75 -10.83 -21.52
CA ASP A 281 -3.85 -11.84 -22.07
C ASP A 281 -3.08 -12.55 -20.95
N ARG A 282 -3.45 -13.83 -20.70
CA ARG A 282 -2.68 -14.96 -20.14
C ARG A 282 -1.79 -14.78 -18.89
N LEU A 283 -1.63 -13.61 -18.29
CA LEU A 283 -0.79 -13.43 -17.11
C LEU A 283 -1.45 -14.10 -15.89
N PRO A 284 -0.73 -14.99 -15.18
CA PRO A 284 -1.24 -15.56 -13.95
C PRO A 284 -1.61 -14.50 -12.93
N LEU A 285 -2.81 -14.62 -12.37
CA LEU A 285 -3.29 -13.74 -11.30
C LEU A 285 -3.78 -14.56 -10.13
N VAL A 286 -3.27 -14.22 -8.95
CA VAL A 286 -3.83 -14.67 -7.69
C VAL A 286 -4.66 -13.53 -7.12
N VAL A 287 -5.94 -13.80 -6.87
CA VAL A 287 -6.83 -12.91 -6.12
C VAL A 287 -7.04 -13.52 -4.74
N ASN A 288 -6.49 -12.87 -3.71
CA ASN A 288 -6.71 -13.26 -2.32
C ASN A 288 -8.00 -12.63 -1.79
N LEU A 289 -9.00 -13.45 -1.51
CA LEU A 289 -10.30 -13.08 -0.94
C LEU A 289 -10.51 -13.72 0.44
N GLN A 290 -9.44 -14.13 1.12
CA GLN A 290 -9.55 -14.76 2.43
C GLN A 290 -10.23 -13.85 3.46
N ARG A 291 -10.91 -14.46 4.45
CA ARG A 291 -11.49 -13.73 5.59
C ARG A 291 -12.46 -12.62 5.15
N ASN A 292 -13.31 -12.92 4.18
CA ASN A 292 -14.43 -12.08 3.75
C ASN A 292 -15.78 -12.67 4.22
N LYS A 293 -16.89 -12.15 3.70
CA LYS A 293 -18.26 -12.58 4.02
C LYS A 293 -18.91 -13.39 2.90
N ILE A 294 -18.12 -14.07 2.07
CA ILE A 294 -18.60 -14.82 0.90
C ILE A 294 -19.29 -16.11 1.37
N GLN A 295 -20.58 -16.25 1.06
CA GLN A 295 -21.34 -17.46 1.40
C GLN A 295 -21.55 -18.39 0.20
N VAL A 296 -21.74 -17.84 -0.99
CA VAL A 296 -22.07 -18.60 -2.20
C VAL A 296 -21.27 -18.05 -3.36
N ILE A 297 -20.79 -18.95 -4.21
CA ILE A 297 -20.21 -18.60 -5.51
C ILE A 297 -21.21 -19.04 -6.55
N ASP A 298 -21.75 -18.10 -7.32
CA ASP A 298 -22.71 -18.45 -8.35
C ASP A 298 -22.04 -19.17 -9.53
N SER A 299 -22.86 -19.87 -10.31
CA SER A 299 -22.38 -20.65 -11.46
C SER A 299 -21.71 -19.77 -12.52
N ALA A 300 -22.09 -18.50 -12.65
CA ALA A 300 -21.48 -17.59 -13.62
C ALA A 300 -20.04 -17.25 -13.24
N THR A 301 -19.81 -16.87 -11.98
CA THR A 301 -18.46 -16.66 -11.43
C THR A 301 -17.63 -17.93 -11.55
N LEU A 302 -18.19 -19.10 -11.26
CA LEU A 302 -17.45 -20.37 -11.39
C LEU A 302 -17.12 -20.74 -12.84
N ASN A 303 -18.04 -20.51 -13.76
CA ASN A 303 -17.78 -20.72 -15.18
C ASN A 303 -16.66 -19.80 -15.66
N LEU A 304 -16.61 -18.56 -15.17
CA LEU A 304 -15.47 -17.67 -15.41
C LEU A 304 -14.19 -18.26 -14.82
N LEU A 305 -14.18 -18.61 -13.53
CA LEU A 305 -12.98 -19.15 -12.87
C LEU A 305 -12.45 -20.46 -13.49
N THR A 306 -13.34 -21.26 -14.07
CA THR A 306 -12.96 -22.51 -14.75
C THR A 306 -12.50 -22.27 -16.19
N ALA A 307 -13.11 -21.32 -16.91
CA ALA A 307 -12.70 -20.93 -18.26
C ALA A 307 -11.32 -20.25 -18.30
N TYR A 308 -10.99 -19.49 -17.27
CA TYR A 308 -9.75 -18.72 -17.16
C TYR A 308 -8.70 -19.50 -16.34
N SER A 309 -7.81 -20.22 -17.02
CA SER A 309 -6.91 -21.23 -16.43
C SER A 309 -5.67 -20.66 -15.73
N ASN A 310 -5.47 -19.34 -15.70
CA ASN A 310 -4.31 -18.69 -15.08
C ASN A 310 -4.68 -17.91 -13.80
N GLU A 311 -5.96 -17.87 -13.47
CA GLU A 311 -6.54 -17.09 -12.39
C GLU A 311 -6.87 -18.00 -11.21
N VAL A 312 -6.34 -17.66 -10.03
CA VAL A 312 -6.51 -18.42 -8.78
C VAL A 312 -7.20 -17.52 -7.78
N PHE A 313 -8.33 -17.97 -7.24
CA PHE A 313 -9.09 -17.23 -6.24
C PHE A 313 -8.93 -17.94 -4.91
N ASP A 314 -8.26 -17.29 -3.98
CA ASP A 314 -8.12 -17.81 -2.63
C ASP A 314 -9.26 -17.30 -1.77
N ILE A 315 -10.31 -18.12 -1.68
CA ILE A 315 -11.54 -17.83 -0.94
C ILE A 315 -11.58 -18.51 0.43
N ARG A 316 -10.44 -19.00 0.95
CA ARG A 316 -10.38 -19.68 2.25
C ARG A 316 -10.88 -18.75 3.38
N ALA A 317 -11.26 -19.35 4.51
CA ALA A 317 -11.74 -18.61 5.68
C ALA A 317 -12.94 -17.66 5.39
N ASN A 318 -13.83 -18.07 4.49
CA ASN A 318 -15.14 -17.44 4.26
C ASN A 318 -16.26 -18.36 4.79
N PRO A 319 -17.45 -17.82 5.13
CA PRO A 319 -18.62 -18.60 5.56
C PRO A 319 -19.30 -19.33 4.39
N LEU A 320 -18.53 -20.09 3.61
CA LEU A 320 -18.97 -20.75 2.38
C LEU A 320 -19.98 -21.86 2.67
N ARG A 321 -21.09 -21.88 1.93
CA ARG A 321 -22.04 -22.99 1.94
C ARG A 321 -21.58 -24.07 0.97
N CYS A 322 -21.64 -25.33 1.39
CA CYS A 322 -21.30 -26.44 0.52
C CYS A 322 -22.33 -26.54 -0.62
N SER A 323 -21.83 -26.67 -1.84
CA SER A 323 -22.61 -26.83 -3.06
C SER A 323 -21.80 -27.66 -4.06
N CYS A 324 -22.46 -28.26 -5.05
CA CYS A 324 -21.75 -29.03 -6.07
C CYS A 324 -20.80 -28.13 -6.89
N GLU A 325 -21.22 -26.90 -7.11
CA GLU A 325 -20.47 -25.79 -7.69
C GLU A 325 -19.12 -25.57 -7.01
N LEU A 326 -19.11 -25.47 -5.68
CA LEU A 326 -17.88 -25.28 -4.92
C LEU A 326 -16.96 -26.52 -4.96
N VAL A 327 -17.54 -27.73 -5.01
CA VAL A 327 -16.78 -28.97 -5.17
C VAL A 327 -16.09 -29.01 -6.53
N LYS A 328 -16.82 -28.71 -7.61
CA LYS A 328 -16.26 -28.60 -8.97
C LYS A 328 -15.13 -27.59 -9.05
N TYR A 329 -15.25 -26.46 -8.36
CA TYR A 329 -14.18 -25.49 -8.26
C TYR A 329 -12.92 -26.07 -7.59
N GLY A 330 -13.09 -26.80 -6.49
CA GLY A 330 -11.99 -27.50 -5.84
C GLY A 330 -11.29 -28.49 -6.77
N GLU A 331 -12.05 -29.33 -7.46
CA GLU A 331 -11.48 -30.27 -8.44
C GLU A 331 -10.74 -29.57 -9.58
N HIS A 332 -11.26 -28.44 -10.04
CA HIS A 332 -10.57 -27.59 -11.01
C HIS A 332 -9.22 -27.09 -10.48
N LEU A 333 -9.13 -26.65 -9.23
CA LEU A 333 -7.87 -26.25 -8.61
C LEU A 333 -6.85 -27.40 -8.56
N LEU A 334 -7.29 -28.62 -8.22
CA LEU A 334 -6.41 -29.80 -8.23
C LEU A 334 -5.84 -30.15 -9.61
N ASN A 335 -6.67 -30.00 -10.65
CA ASN A 335 -6.30 -30.38 -12.00
C ASN A 335 -5.36 -29.36 -12.67
N ARG A 336 -5.09 -28.22 -12.03
CA ARG A 336 -4.09 -27.26 -12.52
C ARG A 336 -2.67 -27.71 -12.18
N VAL A 337 -1.76 -27.58 -13.14
CA VAL A 337 -0.30 -27.86 -13.01
C VAL A 337 0.41 -26.80 -12.12
N ALA A 338 -0.32 -26.02 -11.33
CA ALA A 338 0.12 -24.74 -10.82
C ALA A 338 0.62 -24.79 -9.37
N GLY A 339 1.83 -25.33 -9.14
CA GLY A 339 2.66 -25.07 -7.96
C GLY A 339 2.07 -25.36 -6.57
N LYS A 340 2.88 -25.20 -5.51
CA LYS A 340 2.46 -25.50 -4.13
C LYS A 340 1.30 -24.62 -3.63
N ALA A 341 1.14 -23.41 -4.15
CA ALA A 341 0.15 -22.44 -3.68
C ALA A 341 -1.29 -22.88 -3.97
N VAL A 342 -1.57 -23.38 -5.19
CA VAL A 342 -2.92 -23.82 -5.58
C VAL A 342 -3.33 -25.08 -4.82
N THR A 343 -2.39 -26.01 -4.62
CA THR A 343 -2.60 -27.21 -3.81
C THR A 343 -3.00 -26.86 -2.39
N ASN A 344 -2.35 -25.86 -1.77
CA ASN A 344 -2.69 -25.41 -0.42
C ASN A 344 -4.10 -24.81 -0.35
N VAL A 345 -4.50 -24.01 -1.35
CA VAL A 345 -5.87 -23.45 -1.41
C VAL A 345 -6.90 -24.58 -1.42
N TYR A 346 -6.73 -25.57 -2.30
CA TYR A 346 -7.66 -26.71 -2.37
C TYR A 346 -7.73 -27.52 -1.07
N GLN A 347 -6.58 -27.83 -0.47
CA GLN A 347 -6.51 -28.70 0.71
C GLN A 347 -7.15 -28.08 1.96
N GLU A 348 -7.15 -26.75 2.05
CA GLU A 348 -7.63 -26.01 3.21
C GLU A 348 -9.00 -25.35 3.00
N LEU A 349 -9.56 -25.41 1.79
CA LEU A 349 -10.87 -24.84 1.50
C LEU A 349 -11.97 -25.63 2.21
N ARG A 350 -12.73 -24.93 3.06
CA ARG A 350 -13.80 -25.46 3.90
C ARG A 350 -15.13 -24.82 3.55
N CYS A 351 -16.20 -25.59 3.70
CA CYS A 351 -17.57 -25.11 3.57
C CYS A 351 -18.44 -25.69 4.70
N SER A 352 -19.58 -25.05 4.96
CA SER A 352 -20.59 -25.51 5.90
C SER A 352 -21.90 -25.92 5.23
N PHE A 353 -22.61 -26.85 5.83
CA PHE A 353 -23.94 -27.27 5.42
C PHE A 353 -24.78 -27.69 6.63
N GLN A 354 -26.10 -27.67 6.47
CA GLN A 354 -27.03 -28.09 7.50
C GLN A 354 -27.29 -29.59 7.39
N ASN A 355 -27.02 -30.34 8.47
CA ASN A 355 -27.38 -31.74 8.62
C ASN A 355 -28.41 -31.87 9.76
N GLY A 356 -29.69 -31.73 9.42
CA GLY A 356 -30.75 -31.59 10.41
C GLY A 356 -30.66 -30.23 11.13
N LEU A 357 -30.40 -30.25 12.43
CA LEU A 357 -30.26 -29.05 13.29
C LEU A 357 -28.81 -28.63 13.56
N VAL A 358 -27.83 -29.36 13.00
CA VAL A 358 -26.41 -29.13 13.23
C VAL A 358 -25.77 -28.57 11.96
N GLU A 359 -25.05 -27.46 12.09
CA GLU A 359 -24.16 -26.96 11.05
C GLU A 359 -22.85 -27.76 11.10
N GLU A 360 -22.57 -28.51 10.03
CA GLU A 360 -21.30 -29.22 9.87
C GLU A 360 -20.36 -28.43 8.97
N GLN A 361 -19.09 -28.34 9.34
CA GLN A 361 -18.03 -27.78 8.49
C GLN A 361 -17.10 -28.89 8.00
N ARG A 362 -16.90 -28.98 6.69
CA ARG A 362 -16.04 -30.00 6.06
C ARG A 362 -15.07 -29.39 5.06
N ARG A 363 -14.00 -30.11 4.75
CA ARG A 363 -13.09 -29.72 3.67
C ARG A 363 -13.71 -30.16 2.35
N ILE A 364 -13.57 -29.34 1.31
CA ILE A 364 -14.08 -29.72 -0.02
C ILE A 364 -13.32 -30.91 -0.63
N SER A 365 -12.14 -31.21 -0.08
CA SER A 365 -11.31 -32.36 -0.45
C SER A 365 -11.72 -33.67 0.20
N ASP A 366 -12.70 -33.65 1.11
CA ASP A 366 -13.20 -34.85 1.77
C ASP A 366 -14.01 -35.71 0.76
N ARG A 367 -13.69 -37.01 0.66
CA ARG A 367 -14.27 -37.91 -0.36
C ARG A 367 -15.81 -37.95 -0.39
N GLY A 368 -16.46 -37.81 0.76
CA GLY A 368 -17.92 -37.84 0.88
C GLY A 368 -18.62 -36.54 0.46
N ILE A 369 -17.93 -35.41 0.38
CA ILE A 369 -18.56 -34.13 0.03
C ILE A 369 -19.10 -34.14 -1.41
N LYS A 370 -18.36 -34.74 -2.35
CA LYS A 370 -18.83 -34.88 -3.73
C LYS A 370 -20.07 -35.76 -3.82
N GLU A 371 -20.11 -36.86 -3.09
CA GLU A 371 -21.24 -37.79 -3.09
C GLU A 371 -22.51 -37.14 -2.55
N ILE A 372 -22.39 -36.37 -1.46
CA ILE A 372 -23.50 -35.64 -0.84
C ILE A 372 -24.06 -34.58 -1.80
N PHE A 373 -23.20 -33.71 -2.32
CA PHE A 373 -23.67 -32.49 -3.01
C PHE A 373 -23.81 -32.62 -4.53
N CYS A 374 -23.06 -33.51 -5.20
CA CYS A 374 -23.06 -33.60 -6.66
C CYS A 374 -23.81 -34.81 -7.23
N ASN A 375 -23.97 -35.91 -6.47
CA ASN A 375 -24.56 -37.15 -6.99
C ASN A 375 -26.05 -37.31 -6.66
N GLY A 376 -26.69 -36.29 -6.07
CA GLY A 376 -28.14 -36.26 -5.86
C GLY A 376 -28.66 -37.21 -4.78
N LEU A 377 -27.87 -37.51 -3.74
CA LEU A 377 -28.31 -38.30 -2.58
C LEU A 377 -29.11 -37.46 -1.56
N HIS A 378 -30.04 -36.62 -2.05
CA HIS A 378 -30.93 -35.80 -1.23
C HIS A 378 -32.39 -35.96 -1.64
#